data_AF-S4YS90-F1
#
_entry.id   AF-S4YS90-F1
#
_cell.length_a   1.000
_cell.length_b   1.000
_cell.length_c   1.000
_cell.angle_alpha   90.00
_cell.angle_beta   90.00
_cell.angle_gamma   90.00
#
_symmetry.space_group_name_H-M   'P 1'
#
loop_
_entity.id
_entity.type
_entity.pdbx_description
1 polymer ?
#
loop_
_entity_poly.entity_id
_entity_poly.type
_entity_poly.pdbx_seq_one_letter_code
_entity_poly.pdbx_strand_id
1 'polypeptide(L)' 'MDRQFCMLALLRIAGDIRSLLGGMPLSMRKRFPELESHHIEFLKCEIVKVMNKAEGLDELLPDLLEEYQRQSSV' A
#
# COMPACT_ATOMS: atom_id res chain seq x y z
N MET A 1 -2.29 -24.11 0.05
CA MET A 1 -2.88 -22.75 -0.02
C MET A 1 -3.04 -22.42 -1.50
N ASP A 2 -4.20 -21.96 -1.94
CA ASP A 2 -4.48 -21.68 -3.36
C ASP A 2 -3.81 -20.36 -3.79
N ARG A 3 -3.10 -20.38 -4.93
CA ARG A 3 -2.47 -19.20 -5.56
C ARG A 3 -3.46 -18.06 -5.75
N GLN A 4 -4.68 -18.37 -6.19
CA GLN A 4 -5.72 -17.36 -6.41
C GLN A 4 -6.18 -16.73 -5.10
N PHE A 5 -6.20 -17.52 -4.02
CA PHE A 5 -6.48 -17.01 -2.69
C PHE A 5 -5.38 -16.08 -2.17
N CYS A 6 -4.09 -16.42 -2.34
CA CYS A 6 -2.97 -15.55 -1.95
C CYS A 6 -3.04 -14.18 -2.65
N MET A 7 -3.26 -14.17 -3.97
CA MET A 7 -3.36 -12.93 -4.75
C MET A 7 -4.56 -12.10 -4.30
N LEU A 8 -5.73 -12.72 -4.13
CA LEU A 8 -6.92 -12.02 -3.64
C LEU A 8 -6.72 -11.41 -2.25
N ALA A 9 -6.10 -12.16 -1.33
CA ALA A 9 -5.82 -11.68 0.02
C ALA A 9 -4.87 -10.47 0.02
N LEU A 10 -3.82 -10.51 -0.80
CA LEU A 10 -2.84 -9.43 -0.91
C LEU A 10 -3.45 -8.17 -1.53
N LEU A 11 -4.24 -8.31 -2.61
CA LEU A 11 -4.96 -7.19 -3.21
C LEU A 11 -5.92 -6.54 -2.22
N ARG A 12 -6.62 -7.34 -1.41
CA ARG A 12 -7.54 -6.81 -0.39
C ARG A 12 -6.82 -6.05 0.72
N ILE A 13 -5.72 -6.60 1.23
CA ILE A 13 -4.89 -5.92 2.23
C ILE A 13 -4.30 -4.63 1.67
N ALA A 14 -3.84 -4.63 0.41
CA ALA A 14 -3.33 -3.42 -0.24
C ALA A 14 -4.41 -2.34 -0.37
N GLY A 15 -5.65 -2.72 -0.72
CA GLY A 15 -6.81 -1.82 -0.75
C GLY A 15 -7.13 -1.22 0.62
N ASP A 16 -7.13 -2.05 1.67
CA ASP A 16 -7.38 -1.60 3.04
C ASP A 16 -6.30 -0.60 3.51
N ILE A 17 -5.02 -0.89 3.24
CA ILE A 17 -3.91 0.03 3.54
C ILE A 17 -4.08 1.35 2.78
N ARG A 18 -4.43 1.31 1.49
CA ARG A 18 -4.68 2.52 0.69
C ARG A 18 -5.78 3.39 1.31
N SER A 19 -6.86 2.77 1.78
CA SER A 19 -7.97 3.48 2.44
C SER A 19 -7.51 4.16 3.74
N LEU A 20 -6.76 3.46 4.58
CA LEU A 20 -6.21 4.00 5.82
C LEU A 20 -5.27 5.19 5.54
N LEU A 21 -4.35 5.03 4.60
CA LEU A 21 -3.40 6.08 4.23
C LEU A 21 -4.12 7.34 3.69
N GLY A 22 -5.14 7.17 2.86
CA GLY A 22 -5.94 8.28 2.33
C GLY A 22 -6.67 9.11 3.41
N GLY A 23 -7.01 8.50 4.54
CA GLY A 23 -7.64 9.18 5.67
C GLY A 23 -6.67 9.96 6.57
N MET A 24 -5.37 9.66 6.54
CA MET A 24 -4.39 10.23 7.47
C MET A 24 -4.26 11.75 7.40
N PRO A 25 -4.21 12.42 6.22
CA PRO A 25 -4.08 13.87 6.16
C PRO A 25 -5.23 14.60 6.86
N LEU A 26 -6.45 14.05 6.75
CA LEU A 26 -7.63 14.62 7.41
C LEU A 26 -7.57 14.42 8.92
N SER A 27 -7.18 13.22 9.37
CA SER A 27 -7.02 12.90 10.79
C SER A 27 -5.94 13.78 11.45
N MET A 28 -4.82 14.00 10.75
CA MET A 28 -3.73 14.88 11.21
C MET A 28 -4.22 16.32 11.36
N ARG A 29 -4.91 16.88 10.36
CA ARG A 29 -5.45 18.24 10.43
C ARG A 29 -6.49 18.41 11.55
N LYS A 30 -7.29 17.39 11.85
CA LYS A 30 -8.26 17.41 12.95
C LYS A 30 -7.59 17.35 14.32
N ARG A 31 -6.51 16.56 14.42
CA ARG A 31 -5.82 16.32 15.69
C ARG A 31 -4.83 17.44 16.05
N PHE A 32 -4.21 18.05 15.05
CA PHE A 32 -3.15 19.05 15.18
C PHE A 32 -3.46 20.26 14.29
N PRO A 33 -4.44 21.10 14.67
CA PRO A 33 -4.84 22.27 13.88
C PRO A 33 -3.74 23.33 13.75
N GLU A 34 -2.70 23.28 14.58
CA GLU A 34 -1.52 24.14 14.52
C GLU A 34 -0.56 23.81 13.37
N LEU A 35 -0.70 22.63 12.74
CA LEU A 35 0.11 22.27 11.59
C LEU A 35 -0.23 23.15 10.40
N GLU A 36 0.78 23.84 9.88
CA GLU A 36 0.66 24.58 8.64
C GLU A 36 0.34 23.67 7.45
N SER A 37 -0.34 24.25 6.44
CA SER A 37 -0.76 23.55 5.22
C SER A 37 0.40 22.83 4.50
N HIS A 38 1.62 23.37 4.56
CA HIS A 38 2.78 22.79 3.89
C HIS A 38 3.22 21.46 4.54
N HIS A 39 3.03 21.27 5.84
CA HIS A 39 3.28 19.99 6.52
C HIS A 39 2.30 18.92 6.06
N ILE A 40 1.02 19.28 5.91
CA ILE A 40 -0.02 18.37 5.43
C ILE A 40 0.23 18.00 3.96
N GLU A 41 0.70 18.96 3.16
CA GLU A 41 0.99 18.71 1.75
C GLU A 41 2.20 17.79 1.57
N PHE A 42 3.25 17.97 2.37
CA PHE A 42 4.37 17.03 2.42
C PHE A 42 3.89 15.61 2.77
N LEU A 43 3.04 15.46 3.79
CA LEU A 43 2.47 14.17 4.17
C LEU A 43 1.68 13.52 3.01
N LYS A 44 0.86 14.29 2.30
CA LYS A 44 0.14 13.78 1.12
C LYS A 44 1.10 13.29 0.04
N CYS A 45 2.17 14.04 -0.24
CA CYS A 45 3.19 13.63 -1.21
C CYS A 45 3.84 12.30 -0.82
N GLU A 46 4.20 12.11 0.45
CA GLU A 46 4.76 10.85 0.93
C GLU A 46 3.77 9.69 0.82
N ILE A 47 2.50 9.92 1.17
CA ILE A 47 1.43 8.92 0.99
C ILE A 47 1.29 8.51 -0.48
N VAL A 48 1.28 9.47 -1.41
CA VAL A 48 1.20 9.18 -2.84
C VAL A 48 2.38 8.33 -3.32
N LYS A 49 3.61 8.61 -2.87
CA LYS A 49 4.77 7.77 -3.20
C LYS A 49 4.58 6.33 -2.74
N VAL A 50 4.08 6.12 -1.53
CA VAL A 50 3.79 4.78 -0.98
C VAL A 50 2.68 4.09 -1.78
N MET A 51 1.60 4.80 -2.10
CA MET A 51 0.49 4.24 -2.87
C MET A 51 0.91 3.87 -4.30
N ASN A 52 1.70 4.70 -4.96
CA ASN A 52 2.19 4.43 -6.31
C ASN A 52 3.12 3.20 -6.32
N LYS A 53 3.95 3.03 -5.28
CA LYS A 53 4.76 1.82 -5.10
C LYS A 53 3.89 0.56 -4.94
N ALA A 54 2.74 0.69 -4.28
CA ALA A 54 1.78 -0.38 -4.07
C ALA A 54 0.89 -0.64 -5.31
N GLU A 55 0.75 0.33 -6.22
CA GLU A 55 -0.12 0.24 -7.41
C GLU A 55 0.42 -0.69 -8.50
N GLY A 56 1.68 -1.14 -8.43
CA GLY A 56 2.23 -2.19 -9.31
C GLY A 56 2.37 -3.55 -8.62
N LEU A 57 1.76 -3.73 -7.44
CA LEU A 57 1.89 -4.96 -6.67
C LEU A 57 1.15 -6.12 -7.36
N ASP A 58 0.01 -5.85 -7.99
CA ASP A 58 -0.76 -6.83 -8.75
C ASP A 58 0.01 -7.41 -9.95
N GLU A 59 0.81 -6.58 -10.62
CA GLU A 59 1.70 -7.00 -11.71
C GLU A 59 2.94 -7.76 -11.20
N LEU A 60 3.50 -7.36 -10.04
CA LEU A 60 4.72 -7.95 -9.47
C LEU A 60 4.45 -9.29 -8.73
N LEU A 61 3.25 -9.46 -8.19
CA LEU A 61 2.92 -10.61 -7.34
C LEU A 61 3.00 -11.98 -8.02
N PRO A 62 2.57 -12.14 -9.29
CA PRO A 62 2.78 -13.37 -10.03
C PRO A 62 4.27 -13.74 -10.14
N ASP A 63 5.12 -12.78 -10.51
CA ASP A 63 6.56 -12.99 -10.68
C ASP A 63 7.26 -13.40 -9.39
N LEU A 64 6.95 -12.69 -8.28
CA LEU A 64 7.49 -13.03 -6.95
C LEU A 64 7.05 -14.42 -6.48
N LEU A 65 5.83 -14.81 -6.82
CA LEU A 65 5.32 -16.14 -6.47
C LEU A 65 6.01 -17.24 -7.29
N GLU A 66 6.24 -17.01 -8.59
CA GLU A 66 7.00 -17.93 -9.43
C GLU A 66 8.44 -18.09 -8.92
N GLU A 67 9.08 -16.99 -8.51
CA GLU A 67 10.40 -17.02 -7.88
C GLU A 67 10.40 -17.86 -6.60
N TYR A 68 9.44 -17.63 -5.70
CA TYR A 68 9.32 -18.41 -4.45
C TYR A 68 9.12 -19.91 -4.73
N GLN A 69 8.28 -20.26 -5.70
CA GLN A 69 8.04 -21.65 -6.09
C GLN A 69 9.30 -22.31 -6.64
N ARG A 70 10.08 -21.60 -7.46
CA ARG A 70 11.36 -22.09 -7.99
C ARG A 70 12.37 -22.36 -6.87
N GLN A 71 12.49 -21.45 -5.91
CA GLN A 71 13.39 -21.59 -4.77
C GLN A 71 12.97 -22.70 -3.81
N SER A 72 11.66 -22.92 -3.63
CA SER A 72 11.12 -23.95 -2.73
C SER A 72 11.10 -25.37 -3.33
N SER A 73 11.46 -25.51 -4.61
CA SER A 73 11.51 -26.79 -5.35
C SER A 73 12.92 -27.42 -5.38
N VAL A 74 13.88 -26.82 -4.66
CA VAL A 74 15.24 -27.31 -4.41
C VAL A 74 15.32 -27.83 -2.98
#